data_AF-A0A5A9EX48-F1
#
_entry.id   AF-A0A5A9EX48-F1
#
_cell.length_a   1.000
_cell.length_b   1.000
_cell.length_c   1.000
_cell.angle_alpha   90.00
_cell.angle_beta   90.00
_cell.angle_gamma   90.00
#
_symmetry.space_group_name_H-M   'P 1'
#
loop_
_entity.id
_entity.type
_entity.pdbx_description
1 polymer ?
#
loop_
_entity_poly.entity_id
_entity_poly.type
_entity_poly.pdbx_seq_one_letter_code
_entity_poly.pdbx_strand_id
1 'polypeptide(L)'
;MRCLRCPREWKKRPRRVRIDNMDSLHATVESDGDDTLSSAIEAGSAAWFVKFAQGNPERLASGMALDSLVSICRSNRIRYDTLVDEIARTLKIRAASINRSVRDKMRADEADQAEVEANAAVRRRNLAEANKKDWQKALVVSDRGTPVGNVHNALQILRGHELMRGVLQYDEIARKTMMSKRAPWIASEADEDGKERPFQRRHWNDRDDTLCTAWVQKQGIPVNRETVGSAVEVIAHEHRVNPVQEYLEACHAKWIADGRKARLDKWLSIIYGTPCDHYHAEVGKRWLTAAAARALRPGCKADNMLVIQGAQGLLKSTSIRDLMPVEDWFTDHLGDLGSKDAAMQLEGRWIIEIAELDALSKKEVSTVKAFVTTRIDKIRRPYNQRVEDLPRTCLFAGTVNNAQYLRDETGNRRFWPITARKVEIGLLQRDRDLLWGEAVEVYLTEKRWWLDKKTEAMAGEAQRERHIGDVWDEKLDSYIEDKEREATAAATTIEWQEKLIVQKKAERAADKKLNSALDLEITNLETALKAKRAALEVRISVSAFLAHIGIETKGQTQRDANRVAGMLTHRGFTLRQIREGGDRVRRYVRA
;
A
#
# COMPACT_ATOMS: atom_id res chain seq x y z
N MET A 1 26.85 25.27 19.51
CA MET A 1 28.08 26.10 19.40
C MET A 1 28.38 26.75 20.73
N ARG A 2 29.65 27.12 20.91
CA ARG A 2 30.34 27.59 22.11
C ARG A 2 29.58 28.59 23.01
N CYS A 3 29.87 28.47 24.29
CA CYS A 3 29.64 29.42 25.38
C CYS A 3 30.16 30.83 25.03
N LEU A 4 29.32 31.85 25.22
CA LEU A 4 29.75 33.23 25.45
C LEU A 4 28.94 33.82 26.62
N ARG A 5 29.62 33.88 27.76
CA ARG A 5 29.52 34.79 28.91
C ARG A 5 28.18 35.50 29.18
N CYS A 6 27.56 35.08 30.29
CA CYS A 6 26.65 35.86 31.11
C CYS A 6 27.42 36.96 31.87
N PRO A 7 26.98 38.23 31.86
CA PRO A 7 27.29 39.19 32.92
C PRO A 7 26.36 38.92 34.11
N ARG A 8 26.98 38.55 35.23
CA ARG A 8 26.36 38.51 36.56
C ARG A 8 25.83 39.91 36.89
N GLU A 9 24.53 40.08 37.12
CA GLU A 9 23.94 41.02 38.10
C GLU A 9 22.40 41.15 38.01
N TRP A 10 21.63 40.07 38.08
CA TRP A 10 20.18 40.18 38.27
C TRP A 10 19.69 39.21 39.36
N LYS A 11 20.27 39.30 40.56
CA LYS A 11 19.69 38.73 41.78
C LYS A 11 18.65 39.71 42.36
N LYS A 12 17.47 39.79 41.76
CA LYS A 12 16.23 40.22 42.43
C LYS A 12 15.06 39.40 41.88
N ARG A 13 14.38 38.65 42.76
CA ARG A 13 13.13 37.93 42.44
C ARG A 13 12.08 38.95 41.95
N PRO A 14 11.37 38.72 40.83
CA PRO A 14 10.19 39.51 40.55
C PRO A 14 9.01 39.03 41.40
N ARG A 15 8.25 40.01 41.91
CA ARG A 15 7.01 39.84 42.67
C ARG A 15 5.98 39.08 41.81
N ARG A 16 5.21 38.18 42.43
CA ARG A 16 3.98 37.62 41.83
C ARG A 16 3.04 38.78 41.53
N VAL A 17 2.75 39.04 40.27
CA VAL A 17 1.62 39.87 39.86
C VAL A 17 0.39 38.97 39.91
N ARG A 18 -0.52 39.27 40.83
CA ARG A 18 -1.85 38.67 40.93
C ARG A 18 -2.74 39.45 39.95
N ILE A 19 -3.26 38.78 38.92
CA ILE A 19 -4.24 39.39 38.01
C ILE A 19 -5.60 38.95 38.51
N ASP A 20 -6.25 39.84 39.24
CA ASP A 20 -7.65 39.69 39.63
C ASP A 20 -8.54 40.31 38.52
N ASN A 21 -9.60 39.60 38.14
CA ASN A 21 -10.64 39.90 37.13
C ASN A 21 -10.28 39.89 35.64
N MET A 22 -10.95 38.97 34.91
CA MET A 22 -10.77 38.71 33.47
C MET A 22 -12.03 38.96 32.62
N ASP A 23 -13.06 39.63 33.16
CA ASP A 23 -14.40 39.68 32.55
C ASP A 23 -14.80 41.02 31.89
N SER A 24 -13.93 42.03 31.82
CA SER A 24 -14.28 43.32 31.19
C SER A 24 -13.40 43.62 29.96
N LEU A 25 -13.62 42.93 28.85
CA LEU A 25 -13.09 43.31 27.52
C LEU A 25 -13.74 42.48 26.39
N HIS A 26 -15.07 42.44 26.38
CA HIS A 26 -15.87 41.74 25.37
C HIS A 26 -16.66 42.65 24.42
N ALA A 27 -16.32 43.94 24.35
CA ALA A 27 -16.93 44.84 23.37
C ALA A 27 -15.86 45.51 22.49
N THR A 28 -16.18 45.63 21.20
CA THR A 28 -15.51 46.37 20.12
C THR A 28 -14.16 45.85 19.61
N VAL A 29 -14.18 44.97 18.58
CA VAL A 29 -13.28 45.05 17.39
C VAL A 29 -14.01 44.42 16.18
N GLU A 30 -14.94 45.15 15.59
CA GLU A 30 -15.38 44.97 14.20
C GLU A 30 -15.34 46.36 13.56
N SER A 31 -14.22 46.71 12.91
CA SER A 31 -14.14 47.62 11.75
C SER A 31 -12.67 48.00 11.47
N ASP A 32 -12.42 48.34 10.22
CA ASP A 32 -11.14 48.63 9.55
C ASP A 32 -10.14 49.57 10.25
N GLY A 33 -8.85 49.40 9.94
CA GLY A 33 -7.83 50.45 10.05
C GLY A 33 -6.47 50.00 10.62
N ASP A 34 -5.43 50.11 9.80
CA ASP A 34 -4.00 49.96 10.13
C ASP A 34 -3.54 50.85 11.33
N ASP A 35 -4.34 51.84 11.72
CA ASP A 35 -4.05 52.78 12.81
C ASP A 35 -4.20 52.19 14.23
N THR A 36 -4.81 51.01 14.37
CA THR A 36 -4.89 50.30 15.66
C THR A 36 -3.61 49.55 16.02
N LEU A 37 -2.79 49.20 15.03
CA LEU A 37 -1.56 48.42 15.23
C LEU A 37 -0.45 49.27 15.88
N SER A 38 -0.27 50.52 15.44
CA SER A 38 0.69 51.46 16.04
C SER A 38 0.33 51.82 17.48
N SER A 39 -0.95 52.07 17.74
CA SER A 39 -1.45 52.45 19.07
C SER A 39 -1.34 51.32 20.11
N ALA A 40 -1.43 50.06 19.67
CA ALA A 40 -1.28 48.89 20.53
C ALA A 40 0.20 48.55 20.85
N ILE A 41 1.13 48.93 19.97
CA ILE A 41 2.57 48.76 20.18
C ILE A 41 3.10 49.68 21.29
N GLU A 42 2.52 50.87 21.46
CA GLU A 42 2.90 51.80 22.53
C GLU A 42 2.41 51.36 23.93
N ALA A 43 1.42 50.47 24.03
CA ALA A 43 0.80 50.09 25.31
C ALA A 43 1.40 48.84 26.00
N GLY A 44 2.47 48.23 25.46
CA GLY A 44 3.31 47.28 26.22
C GLY A 44 2.60 46.08 26.89
N SER A 45 1.54 45.52 26.29
CA SER A 45 0.79 44.42 26.93
C SER A 45 1.06 43.07 26.26
N ALA A 46 1.83 42.21 26.94
CA ALA A 46 2.02 40.80 26.57
C ALA A 46 0.68 40.01 26.48
N ALA A 47 -0.38 40.49 27.15
CA ALA A 47 -1.70 39.88 27.12
C ALA A 47 -2.40 40.01 25.76
N TRP A 48 -2.14 41.10 25.02
CA TRP A 48 -2.68 41.25 23.66
C TRP A 48 -2.08 40.23 22.70
N PHE A 49 -0.76 40.01 22.77
CA PHE A 49 -0.07 39.05 21.90
C PHE A 49 -0.54 37.61 22.15
N VAL A 50 -0.80 37.26 23.41
CA VAL A 50 -1.39 35.96 23.79
C VAL A 50 -2.81 35.81 23.23
N LYS A 51 -3.66 36.85 23.33
CA LYS A 51 -5.01 36.83 22.71
C LYS A 51 -4.95 36.75 21.18
N PHE A 52 -4.04 37.48 20.54
CA PHE A 52 -3.85 37.45 19.08
C PHE A 52 -3.39 36.07 18.60
N ALA A 53 -2.41 35.46 19.29
CA ALA A 53 -1.94 34.11 19.00
C ALA A 53 -3.00 33.03 19.25
N GLN A 54 -3.87 33.23 20.24
CA GLN A 54 -5.00 32.35 20.53
C GLN A 54 -6.14 32.44 19.49
N GLY A 55 -6.25 33.56 18.77
CA GLY A 55 -7.29 33.82 17.77
C GLY A 55 -6.88 33.55 16.31
N ASN A 56 -5.60 33.64 15.95
CA ASN A 56 -5.13 33.56 14.55
C ASN A 56 -3.88 32.67 14.36
N PRO A 57 -3.94 31.35 14.65
CA PRO A 57 -2.77 30.46 14.61
C PRO A 57 -2.20 30.24 13.21
N GLU A 58 -3.00 30.32 12.15
CA GLU A 58 -2.54 30.13 10.76
C GLU A 58 -1.67 31.29 10.26
N ARG A 59 -1.94 32.52 10.73
CA ARG A 59 -1.13 33.71 10.43
C ARG A 59 0.24 33.71 11.10
N LEU A 60 0.39 32.99 12.22
CA LEU A 60 1.68 32.77 12.90
C LEU A 60 2.54 31.72 12.18
N ALA A 61 1.91 30.72 11.55
CA ALA A 61 2.60 29.71 10.76
C ALA A 61 3.10 30.24 9.40
N SER A 62 2.47 31.30 8.87
CA SER A 62 2.80 31.92 7.58
C SER A 62 3.84 33.04 7.63
N GLY A 63 4.65 33.13 8.69
CA GLY A 63 5.83 34.00 8.73
C GLY A 63 5.56 35.41 9.27
N MET A 64 5.45 35.54 10.60
CA MET A 64 5.84 36.79 11.26
C MET A 64 7.37 36.85 11.32
N ALA A 65 7.95 37.93 10.80
CA ALA A 65 9.38 38.18 10.88
C ALA A 65 9.83 38.21 12.35
N LEU A 66 10.94 37.50 12.64
CA LEU A 66 11.58 37.36 13.95
C LEU A 66 11.73 38.71 14.70
N ASP A 67 11.83 39.80 13.95
CA ASP A 67 12.04 41.17 14.43
C ASP A 67 10.89 41.70 15.29
N SER A 68 9.64 41.36 14.97
CA SER A 68 8.47 41.80 15.76
C SER A 68 8.43 41.12 17.14
N LEU A 69 8.83 39.84 17.22
CA LEU A 69 8.93 39.10 18.47
C LEU A 69 10.10 39.59 19.34
N VAL A 70 11.22 39.96 18.72
CA VAL A 70 12.40 40.52 19.42
C VAL A 70 12.08 41.92 19.98
N SER A 71 11.33 42.75 19.25
CA SER A 71 10.88 44.06 19.71
C SER A 71 10.00 43.96 20.97
N ILE A 72 9.02 43.06 20.97
CA ILE A 72 8.12 42.83 22.12
C ILE A 72 8.87 42.31 23.35
N CYS A 73 9.86 41.42 23.17
CA CYS A 73 10.71 40.92 24.26
C CYS A 73 11.57 42.03 24.87
N ARG A 74 12.12 42.92 24.03
CA ARG A 74 12.95 44.06 24.47
C ARG A 74 12.14 45.08 25.25
N SER A 75 10.97 45.49 24.74
CA SER A 75 10.13 46.51 25.37
C SER A 75 9.58 46.07 26.73
N ASN A 76 9.36 44.77 26.94
CA ASN A 76 8.78 44.24 28.18
C ASN A 76 9.78 43.54 29.12
N ARG A 77 11.09 43.58 28.81
CA ARG A 77 12.15 42.87 29.55
C ARG A 77 11.85 41.38 29.79
N ILE A 78 11.18 40.72 28.84
CA ILE A 78 10.88 39.28 28.92
C ILE A 78 12.04 38.54 28.25
N ARG A 79 12.59 37.51 28.92
CA ARG A 79 13.61 36.67 28.29
C ARG A 79 12.98 35.85 27.16
N TYR A 80 13.63 35.84 26.02
CA TYR A 80 13.15 35.18 24.79
C TYR A 80 12.87 33.69 24.98
N ASP A 81 13.69 33.00 25.79
CA ASP A 81 13.52 31.60 26.19
C ASP A 81 12.14 31.33 26.83
N THR A 82 11.72 32.24 27.69
CA THR A 82 10.51 32.13 28.50
C THR A 82 9.26 32.31 27.64
N LEU A 83 9.30 33.22 26.66
CA LEU A 83 8.20 33.46 25.73
C LEU A 83 8.01 32.27 24.77
N VAL A 84 9.11 31.72 24.24
CA VAL A 84 9.07 30.53 23.36
C VAL A 84 8.53 29.31 24.11
N ASP A 85 8.92 29.10 25.36
CA ASP A 85 8.42 28.01 26.20
C ASP A 85 6.92 28.16 26.54
N GLU A 86 6.44 29.38 26.75
CA GLU A 86 5.02 29.67 27.01
C GLU A 86 4.16 29.42 25.76
N ILE A 87 4.62 29.85 24.58
CA ILE A 87 3.96 29.60 23.30
C ILE A 87 3.96 28.10 22.99
N ALA A 88 5.08 27.41 23.19
CA ALA A 88 5.18 25.96 23.00
C ALA A 88 4.26 25.18 23.94
N ARG A 89 4.14 25.60 25.22
CA ARG A 89 3.18 25.02 26.17
C ARG A 89 1.73 25.23 25.72
N THR A 90 1.40 26.44 25.27
CA THR A 90 0.04 26.78 24.85
C THR A 90 -0.39 26.03 23.58
N LEU A 91 0.52 25.90 22.60
CA LEU A 91 0.29 25.11 21.39
C LEU A 91 0.16 23.62 21.70
N LYS A 92 0.96 23.07 22.62
CA LYS A 92 0.83 21.67 23.08
C LYS A 92 -0.51 21.40 23.75
N ILE A 93 -0.99 22.30 24.61
CA ILE A 93 -2.28 22.17 25.29
C ILE A 93 -3.44 22.19 24.28
N ARG A 94 -3.40 23.10 23.29
CA ARG A 94 -4.47 23.21 22.29
C ARG A 94 -4.44 22.08 21.27
N ALA A 95 -3.26 21.61 20.86
CA ALA A 95 -3.11 20.40 20.04
C ALA A 95 -3.63 19.15 20.77
N ALA A 96 -3.37 19.03 22.08
CA ALA A 96 -3.92 17.95 22.90
C ALA A 96 -5.45 18.02 23.03
N SER A 97 -6.01 19.24 23.12
CA SER A 97 -7.47 19.47 23.16
C SER A 97 -8.15 19.12 21.83
N ILE A 98 -7.60 19.56 20.69
CA ILE A 98 -8.11 19.22 19.36
C ILE A 98 -8.03 17.71 19.10
N ASN A 99 -6.89 17.08 19.42
CA ASN A 99 -6.73 15.63 19.29
C ASN A 99 -7.69 14.85 20.19
N ARG A 100 -8.04 15.39 21.36
CA ARG A 100 -9.05 14.80 22.25
C ARG A 100 -10.45 14.91 21.63
N SER A 101 -10.83 16.10 21.16
CA SER A 101 -12.12 16.34 20.50
C SER A 101 -12.33 15.49 19.24
N VAL A 102 -11.30 15.32 18.41
CA VAL A 102 -11.36 14.44 17.23
C VAL A 102 -11.52 12.98 17.65
N ARG A 103 -10.79 12.54 18.68
CA ARG A 103 -10.87 11.16 19.20
C ARG A 103 -12.21 10.87 19.85
N ASP A 104 -12.81 11.84 20.53
CA ASP A 104 -14.13 11.72 21.16
C ASP A 104 -15.24 11.66 20.09
N LYS A 105 -15.12 12.42 18.99
CA LYS A 105 -16.03 12.30 17.83
C LYS A 105 -15.93 10.94 17.15
N MET A 106 -14.72 10.43 16.91
CA MET A 106 -14.54 9.10 16.33
C MET A 106 -15.10 7.99 17.23
N ARG A 107 -14.94 8.11 18.56
CA ARG A 107 -15.54 7.18 19.53
C ARG A 107 -17.06 7.26 19.55
N ALA A 108 -17.63 8.45 19.38
CA ALA A 108 -19.08 8.63 19.27
C ALA A 108 -19.63 7.99 17.99
N ASP A 109 -18.97 8.21 16.84
CA ASP A 109 -19.37 7.56 15.57
C ASP A 109 -19.25 6.03 15.65
N GLU A 110 -18.20 5.50 16.28
CA GLU A 110 -18.03 4.06 16.52
C GLU A 110 -19.08 3.50 17.51
N ALA A 111 -19.46 4.27 18.54
CA ALA A 111 -20.50 3.89 19.49
C ALA A 111 -21.90 3.92 18.85
N ASP A 112 -22.21 4.93 18.03
CA ASP A 112 -23.46 5.03 17.27
C ASP A 112 -23.58 3.86 16.29
N GLN A 113 -22.48 3.50 15.62
CA GLN A 113 -22.48 2.35 14.70
C GLN A 113 -22.65 1.02 15.45
N ALA A 114 -22.00 0.87 16.62
CA ALA A 114 -22.18 -0.29 17.48
C ALA A 114 -23.61 -0.38 18.06
N GLU A 115 -24.23 0.76 18.39
CA GLU A 115 -25.61 0.83 18.86
C GLU A 115 -26.63 0.51 17.74
N VAL A 116 -26.38 0.98 16.51
CA VAL A 116 -27.17 0.60 15.32
C VAL A 116 -27.08 -0.90 15.06
N GLU A 117 -25.89 -1.49 15.18
CA GLU A 117 -25.69 -2.94 15.03
C GLU A 117 -26.33 -3.73 16.17
N ALA A 118 -26.22 -3.27 17.42
CA ALA A 118 -26.87 -3.88 18.57
C ALA A 118 -28.41 -3.80 18.44
N ASN A 119 -28.96 -2.66 18.02
CA ASN A 119 -30.38 -2.50 17.75
C ASN A 119 -30.85 -3.34 16.56
N ALA A 120 -30.02 -3.53 15.54
CA ALA A 120 -30.29 -4.46 14.45
C ALA A 120 -30.26 -5.92 14.91
N ALA A 121 -29.35 -6.29 15.82
CA ALA A 121 -29.27 -7.62 16.42
C ALA A 121 -30.46 -7.89 17.35
N VAL A 122 -30.88 -6.91 18.15
CA VAL A 122 -32.09 -6.97 18.98
C VAL A 122 -33.34 -7.05 18.11
N ARG A 123 -33.43 -6.28 17.01
CA ARG A 123 -34.51 -6.45 16.03
C ARG A 123 -34.52 -7.83 15.41
N ARG A 124 -33.37 -8.40 15.02
CA ARG A 124 -33.27 -9.78 14.50
C ARG A 124 -33.72 -10.81 15.55
N ARG A 125 -33.33 -10.62 16.81
CA ARG A 125 -33.74 -11.47 17.94
C ARG A 125 -35.24 -11.35 18.23
N ASN A 126 -35.78 -10.14 18.25
CA ASN A 126 -37.21 -9.87 18.45
C ASN A 126 -38.04 -10.37 17.25
N LEU A 127 -37.52 -10.31 16.03
CA LEU A 127 -38.14 -10.92 14.84
C LEU A 127 -38.14 -12.46 14.94
N ALA A 128 -37.05 -13.03 15.45
CA ALA A 128 -36.94 -14.47 15.72
C ALA A 128 -37.83 -14.95 16.89
N GLU A 129 -38.03 -14.12 17.92
CA GLU A 129 -38.96 -14.37 19.04
C GLU A 129 -40.42 -14.09 18.67
N ALA A 130 -40.71 -13.14 17.78
CA ALA A 130 -42.04 -12.93 17.22
C ALA A 130 -42.45 -14.10 16.30
N ASN A 131 -41.51 -14.69 15.56
CA ASN A 131 -41.71 -15.90 14.75
C ASN A 131 -41.91 -17.18 15.58
N LYS A 132 -41.84 -17.11 16.92
CA LYS A 132 -42.17 -18.22 17.81
C LYS A 132 -43.68 -18.52 17.82
N LYS A 133 -44.51 -17.68 17.17
CA LYS A 133 -45.93 -17.95 16.87
C LYS A 133 -46.12 -18.33 15.39
N ASP A 134 -46.04 -19.63 15.16
CA ASP A 134 -46.76 -20.40 14.14
C ASP A 134 -46.54 -19.95 12.70
N TRP A 135 -45.34 -20.19 12.16
CA TRP A 135 -45.05 -20.03 10.72
C TRP A 135 -46.09 -20.73 9.82
N GLN A 136 -46.79 -21.75 10.35
CA GLN A 136 -47.92 -22.43 9.71
C GLN A 136 -49.11 -21.49 9.45
N LYS A 137 -49.38 -20.52 10.34
CA LYS A 137 -50.43 -19.51 10.17
C LYS A 137 -50.10 -18.47 9.10
N ALA A 138 -48.82 -18.29 8.78
CA ALA A 138 -48.36 -17.41 7.72
C ALA A 138 -48.35 -18.08 6.34
N LEU A 139 -48.72 -19.37 6.24
CA LEU A 139 -48.77 -20.07 4.97
C LEU A 139 -49.94 -19.58 4.13
N VAL A 140 -49.66 -19.31 2.85
CA VAL A 140 -50.69 -19.10 1.83
C VAL A 140 -51.33 -20.44 1.52
N VAL A 141 -52.64 -20.54 1.76
CA VAL A 141 -53.45 -21.73 1.47
C VAL A 141 -54.31 -21.50 0.24
N SER A 142 -54.66 -22.58 -0.45
CA SER A 142 -55.66 -22.56 -1.53
C SER A 142 -57.08 -22.49 -0.95
N ASP A 143 -58.07 -22.35 -1.83
CA ASP A 143 -59.50 -22.37 -1.47
C ASP A 143 -59.94 -23.65 -0.73
N ARG A 144 -59.15 -24.72 -0.82
CA ARG A 144 -59.37 -26.00 -0.12
C ARG A 144 -58.65 -26.11 1.22
N GLY A 145 -58.00 -25.04 1.67
CA GLY A 145 -57.24 -25.00 2.93
C GLY A 145 -55.87 -25.69 2.87
N THR A 146 -55.44 -26.18 1.71
CA THR A 146 -54.12 -26.81 1.54
C THR A 146 -53.04 -25.76 1.24
N PRO A 147 -51.84 -25.82 1.86
CA PRO A 147 -50.74 -24.93 1.55
C PRO A 147 -50.36 -24.96 0.06
N VAL A 148 -50.07 -23.79 -0.52
CA VAL A 148 -49.63 -23.67 -1.92
C VAL A 148 -48.13 -23.93 -2.03
N GLY A 149 -47.71 -24.65 -3.07
CA GLY A 149 -46.31 -24.87 -3.41
C GLY A 149 -45.65 -23.66 -4.04
N ASN A 150 -45.33 -22.64 -3.26
CA ASN A 150 -44.70 -21.41 -3.75
C ASN A 150 -43.47 -21.02 -2.89
N VAL A 151 -42.66 -20.09 -3.40
CA VAL A 151 -41.43 -19.62 -2.73
C VAL A 151 -41.76 -19.00 -1.37
N HIS A 152 -42.89 -18.29 -1.24
CA HIS A 152 -43.29 -17.68 0.02
C HIS A 152 -43.44 -18.72 1.14
N ASN A 153 -44.18 -19.79 0.90
CA ASN A 153 -44.41 -20.85 1.88
C ASN A 153 -43.13 -21.62 2.21
N ALA A 154 -42.26 -21.84 1.22
CA ALA A 154 -40.92 -22.39 1.45
C ALA A 154 -40.09 -21.48 2.38
N LEU A 155 -40.13 -20.16 2.19
CA LEU A 155 -39.46 -19.20 3.08
C LEU A 155 -40.03 -19.24 4.50
N GLN A 156 -41.36 -19.31 4.67
CA GLN A 156 -41.98 -19.35 5.99
C GLN A 156 -41.50 -20.54 6.82
N ILE A 157 -41.48 -21.74 6.23
CA ILE A 157 -41.02 -22.93 6.94
C ILE A 157 -39.52 -22.88 7.23
N LEU A 158 -38.68 -22.50 6.25
CA LEU A 158 -37.23 -22.48 6.43
C LEU A 158 -36.80 -21.41 7.45
N ARG A 159 -37.52 -20.28 7.52
CA ARG A 159 -37.27 -19.21 8.49
C ARG A 159 -37.82 -19.53 9.88
N GLY A 160 -38.99 -20.16 9.96
CA GLY A 160 -39.75 -20.33 11.20
C GLY A 160 -39.51 -21.65 11.93
N HIS A 161 -39.16 -22.73 11.22
CA HIS A 161 -39.05 -24.06 11.81
C HIS A 161 -37.80 -24.19 12.70
N GLU A 162 -37.97 -24.68 13.93
CA GLU A 162 -36.90 -24.72 14.93
C GLU A 162 -35.68 -25.54 14.48
N LEU A 163 -35.90 -26.70 13.86
CA LEU A 163 -34.83 -27.55 13.35
C LEU A 163 -34.03 -26.94 12.17
N MET A 164 -34.54 -25.90 11.50
CA MET A 164 -33.82 -25.21 10.42
C MET A 164 -33.00 -24.01 10.92
N ARG A 165 -33.15 -23.62 12.19
CA ARG A 165 -32.51 -22.42 12.74
C ARG A 165 -30.99 -22.51 12.72
N GLY A 166 -30.37 -21.66 11.89
CA GLY A 166 -28.92 -21.59 11.74
C GLY A 166 -28.32 -22.74 10.94
N VAL A 167 -29.14 -23.54 10.25
CA VAL A 167 -28.67 -24.55 9.30
C VAL A 167 -28.09 -23.87 8.05
N LEU A 168 -28.79 -22.87 7.52
CA LEU A 168 -28.41 -22.15 6.31
C LEU A 168 -27.66 -20.86 6.65
N GLN A 169 -26.49 -20.67 6.04
CA GLN A 169 -25.72 -19.43 6.08
C GLN A 169 -25.09 -19.16 4.72
N TYR A 170 -24.85 -17.89 4.40
CA TYR A 170 -24.12 -17.50 3.20
C TYR A 170 -22.69 -17.10 3.54
N ASP A 171 -21.72 -17.76 2.93
CA ASP A 171 -20.31 -17.42 3.06
C ASP A 171 -19.95 -16.26 2.13
N GLU A 172 -19.61 -15.09 2.68
CA GLU A 172 -19.32 -13.90 1.87
C GLU A 172 -18.00 -13.98 1.10
N ILE A 173 -17.05 -14.79 1.57
CA ILE A 173 -15.76 -14.96 0.91
C ILE A 173 -15.88 -15.99 -0.21
N ALA A 174 -16.45 -17.16 0.10
CA ALA A 174 -16.65 -18.25 -0.84
C ALA A 174 -17.84 -18.02 -1.79
N ARG A 175 -18.75 -17.10 -1.44
CA ARG A 175 -19.98 -16.77 -2.17
C ARG A 175 -20.87 -17.97 -2.42
N LYS A 176 -20.96 -18.83 -1.40
CA LYS A 176 -21.68 -20.10 -1.45
C LYS A 176 -22.62 -20.22 -0.26
N THR A 177 -23.74 -20.89 -0.50
CA THR A 177 -24.62 -21.36 0.56
C THR A 177 -23.95 -22.49 1.32
N MET A 178 -23.96 -22.38 2.64
CA MET A 178 -23.33 -23.29 3.58
C MET A 178 -24.38 -23.94 4.46
N MET A 179 -24.15 -25.21 4.77
CA MET A 179 -24.79 -25.91 5.87
C MET A 179 -23.90 -25.77 7.09
N SER A 180 -24.29 -24.93 8.04
CA SER A 180 -23.52 -24.61 9.25
C SER A 180 -23.95 -25.42 10.48
N LYS A 181 -25.13 -26.04 10.43
CA LYS A 181 -25.63 -26.98 11.44
C LYS A 181 -26.24 -28.20 10.78
N ARG A 182 -26.35 -29.29 11.55
CA ARG A 182 -26.97 -30.53 11.10
C ARG A 182 -28.42 -30.25 10.68
N ALA A 183 -28.74 -30.54 9.42
CA ALA A 183 -30.09 -30.43 8.90
C ALA A 183 -30.99 -31.59 9.40
N PRO A 184 -32.33 -31.41 9.43
CA PRO A 184 -33.27 -32.40 9.98
C PRO A 184 -33.22 -33.80 9.33
N TRP A 185 -32.75 -33.88 8.09
CA TRP A 185 -32.67 -35.12 7.31
C TRP A 185 -31.30 -35.82 7.40
N ILE A 186 -30.34 -35.25 8.13
CA ILE A 186 -29.02 -35.85 8.33
C ILE A 186 -29.04 -36.57 9.68
N ALA A 187 -28.86 -37.90 9.65
CA ALA A 187 -28.78 -38.70 10.86
C ALA A 187 -27.60 -38.25 11.73
N SER A 188 -27.77 -38.33 13.05
CA SER A 188 -26.66 -38.15 13.98
C SER A 188 -25.73 -39.35 13.90
N GLU A 189 -24.43 -39.10 13.81
CA GLU A 189 -23.41 -40.14 13.86
C GLU A 189 -22.77 -40.09 15.24
N ALA A 190 -22.79 -41.21 15.96
CA ALA A 190 -22.05 -41.35 17.20
C ALA A 190 -20.58 -41.69 16.92
N ASP A 191 -19.68 -41.26 17.81
CA ASP A 191 -18.32 -41.80 17.87
C ASP A 191 -18.30 -43.19 18.54
N GLU A 192 -17.12 -43.80 18.61
CA GLU A 192 -16.93 -45.14 19.20
C GLU A 192 -17.34 -45.19 20.68
N ASP A 193 -17.39 -44.03 21.35
CA ASP A 193 -17.80 -43.85 22.75
C ASP A 193 -19.30 -43.51 22.90
N GLY A 194 -20.07 -43.51 21.80
CA GLY A 194 -21.51 -43.23 21.81
C GLY A 194 -21.87 -41.74 21.92
N LYS A 195 -20.92 -40.81 21.81
CA LYS A 195 -21.19 -39.37 21.80
C LYS A 195 -21.47 -38.90 20.37
N GLU A 196 -22.41 -37.98 20.22
CA GLU A 196 -22.68 -37.38 18.92
C GLU A 196 -21.45 -36.65 18.38
N ARG A 197 -21.03 -37.00 17.17
CA ARG A 197 -19.96 -36.30 16.47
C ARG A 197 -20.40 -34.87 16.16
N PRO A 198 -19.55 -33.86 16.43
CA PRO A 198 -19.86 -32.49 16.07
C PRO A 198 -20.05 -32.38 14.56
N PHE A 199 -21.10 -31.69 14.14
CA PHE A 199 -21.38 -31.49 12.73
C PHE A 199 -20.32 -30.56 12.11
N GLN A 200 -19.65 -31.04 11.07
CA GLN A 200 -18.69 -30.22 10.32
C GLN A 200 -19.42 -29.37 9.28
N ARG A 201 -19.23 -28.05 9.36
CA ARG A 201 -19.74 -27.11 8.36
C ARG A 201 -19.25 -27.50 6.96
N ARG A 202 -20.16 -27.49 5.98
CA ARG A 202 -19.84 -27.82 4.58
C ARG A 202 -20.70 -27.03 3.59
N HIS A 203 -20.32 -27.07 2.32
CA HIS A 203 -21.13 -26.50 1.24
C HIS A 203 -22.49 -27.20 1.16
N TRP A 204 -23.53 -26.40 0.95
CA TRP A 204 -24.83 -26.88 0.50
C TRP A 204 -24.72 -27.26 -0.98
N ASN A 205 -25.26 -28.41 -1.37
CA ASN A 205 -25.19 -28.90 -2.75
C ASN A 205 -26.57 -29.33 -3.27
N ASP A 206 -26.62 -29.68 -4.55
CA ASP A 206 -27.82 -30.14 -5.24
C ASP A 206 -28.58 -31.28 -4.55
N ARG A 207 -27.85 -32.19 -3.89
CA ARG A 207 -28.48 -33.27 -3.12
C ARG A 207 -29.21 -32.72 -1.89
N ASP A 208 -28.67 -31.69 -1.25
CA ASP A 208 -29.32 -31.04 -0.12
C ASP A 208 -30.60 -30.31 -0.54
N ASP A 209 -30.67 -29.73 -1.74
CA ASP A 209 -31.93 -29.18 -2.26
C ASP A 209 -33.01 -30.24 -2.37
N THR A 210 -32.67 -31.42 -2.91
CA THR A 210 -33.60 -32.53 -3.04
C THR A 210 -34.06 -33.04 -1.67
N LEU A 211 -33.14 -33.18 -0.71
CA LEU A 211 -33.46 -33.64 0.64
C LEU A 211 -34.29 -32.61 1.42
N CYS A 212 -33.95 -31.33 1.29
CA CYS A 212 -34.73 -30.22 1.85
C CYS A 212 -36.14 -30.18 1.24
N THR A 213 -36.26 -30.39 -0.07
CA THR A 213 -37.55 -30.46 -0.76
C THR A 213 -38.40 -31.59 -0.23
N ALA A 214 -37.85 -32.81 -0.12
CA ALA A 214 -38.55 -33.95 0.45
C ALA A 214 -38.97 -33.69 1.91
N TRP A 215 -38.11 -33.03 2.69
CA TRP A 215 -38.41 -32.66 4.06
C TRP A 215 -39.56 -31.64 4.14
N VAL A 216 -39.55 -30.58 3.33
CA VAL A 216 -40.64 -29.58 3.29
C VAL A 216 -41.96 -30.21 2.82
N GLN A 217 -41.92 -31.10 1.83
CA GLN A 217 -43.08 -31.85 1.36
C GLN A 217 -43.67 -32.75 2.46
N LYS A 218 -42.82 -33.38 3.29
CA LYS A 218 -43.25 -34.16 4.45
C LYS A 218 -43.99 -33.30 5.50
N GLN A 219 -43.76 -31.99 5.53
CA GLN A 219 -44.48 -31.05 6.38
C GLN A 219 -45.80 -30.56 5.76
N GLY A 220 -46.23 -31.14 4.63
CA GLY A 220 -47.53 -30.86 3.99
C GLY A 220 -47.53 -29.71 2.99
N ILE A 221 -46.36 -29.20 2.58
CA ILE A 221 -46.26 -28.10 1.60
C ILE A 221 -45.79 -28.66 0.25
N PRO A 222 -46.62 -28.63 -0.82
CA PRO A 222 -46.33 -29.27 -2.10
C PRO A 222 -45.40 -28.44 -2.99
N VAL A 223 -44.17 -28.18 -2.54
CA VAL A 223 -43.15 -27.40 -3.26
C VAL A 223 -42.34 -28.27 -4.23
N ASN A 224 -41.78 -27.65 -5.28
CA ASN A 224 -40.80 -28.29 -6.16
C ASN A 224 -39.36 -27.91 -5.76
N ARG A 225 -38.37 -28.59 -6.36
CA ARG A 225 -36.94 -28.38 -6.05
C ARG A 225 -36.47 -26.97 -6.33
N GLU A 226 -36.88 -26.37 -7.45
CA GLU A 226 -36.49 -25.01 -7.84
C GLU A 226 -36.99 -23.95 -6.84
N THR A 227 -38.21 -24.15 -6.33
CA THR A 227 -38.84 -23.29 -5.32
C THR A 227 -38.07 -23.34 -4.00
N VAL A 228 -37.64 -24.53 -3.59
CA VAL A 228 -36.85 -24.74 -2.37
C VAL A 228 -35.44 -24.19 -2.53
N GLY A 229 -34.76 -24.46 -3.66
CA GLY A 229 -33.45 -23.89 -3.94
C GLY A 229 -33.45 -22.36 -3.91
N SER A 230 -34.47 -21.73 -4.52
CA SER A 230 -34.65 -20.27 -4.44
C SER A 230 -34.86 -19.78 -3.01
N ALA A 231 -35.65 -20.49 -2.21
CA ALA A 231 -35.87 -20.13 -0.81
C ALA A 231 -34.62 -20.32 0.06
N VAL A 232 -33.85 -21.40 -0.19
CA VAL A 232 -32.58 -21.70 0.49
C VAL A 232 -31.58 -20.57 0.27
N GLU A 233 -31.39 -20.11 -0.98
CA GLU A 233 -30.50 -19.00 -1.31
C GLU A 233 -30.88 -17.71 -0.57
N VAL A 234 -32.19 -17.38 -0.52
CA VAL A 234 -32.68 -16.20 0.20
C VAL A 234 -32.39 -16.31 1.70
N ILE A 235 -32.70 -17.44 2.34
CA ILE A 235 -32.46 -17.63 3.78
C ILE A 235 -30.98 -17.63 4.11
N ALA A 236 -30.13 -18.24 3.26
CA ALA A 236 -28.69 -18.18 3.42
C ALA A 236 -28.20 -16.72 3.39
N HIS A 237 -28.67 -15.92 2.42
CA HIS A 237 -28.32 -14.51 2.30
C HIS A 237 -28.86 -13.60 3.42
N GLU A 238 -29.91 -14.03 4.15
CA GLU A 238 -30.35 -13.38 5.40
C GLU A 238 -29.37 -13.63 6.56
N HIS A 239 -28.56 -14.70 6.46
CA HIS A 239 -27.60 -15.14 7.47
C HIS A 239 -26.17 -15.19 6.91
N ARG A 240 -25.66 -14.02 6.54
CA ARG A 240 -24.30 -13.87 6.00
C ARG A 240 -23.25 -14.00 7.09
N VAL A 241 -22.16 -14.66 6.73
CA VAL A 241 -20.98 -14.85 7.57
C VAL A 241 -19.72 -14.59 6.75
N ASN A 242 -18.74 -13.98 7.37
CA ASN A 242 -17.40 -13.82 6.82
C ASN A 242 -16.44 -14.65 7.68
N PRO A 243 -16.12 -15.90 7.30
CA PRO A 243 -15.32 -16.79 8.13
C PRO A 243 -13.90 -16.26 8.40
N VAL A 244 -13.33 -15.51 7.46
CA VAL A 244 -12.00 -14.91 7.63
C VAL A 244 -12.05 -13.81 8.68
N GLN A 245 -13.11 -12.97 8.66
CA GLN A 245 -13.31 -11.97 9.69
C GLN A 245 -13.51 -12.60 11.08
N GLU A 246 -14.38 -13.60 11.21
CA GLU A 246 -14.60 -14.32 12.49
C GLU A 246 -13.29 -14.92 13.03
N TYR A 247 -12.47 -15.50 12.15
CA TYR A 247 -11.14 -16.01 12.51
C TYR A 247 -10.18 -14.91 12.95
N LEU A 248 -10.15 -13.78 12.25
CA LEU A 248 -9.31 -12.63 12.59
C LEU A 248 -9.69 -12.03 13.94
N GLU A 249 -10.99 -11.91 14.24
CA GLU A 249 -11.51 -11.47 15.53
C GLU A 249 -11.08 -12.43 16.66
N ALA A 250 -11.18 -13.74 16.44
CA ALA A 250 -10.68 -14.74 17.39
C ALA A 250 -9.16 -14.66 17.61
N CYS A 251 -8.39 -14.44 16.53
CA CYS A 251 -6.94 -14.25 16.60
C CYS A 251 -6.57 -12.98 17.40
N HIS A 252 -7.29 -11.89 17.19
CA HIS A 252 -7.09 -10.63 17.91
C HIS A 252 -7.33 -10.81 19.42
N ALA A 253 -8.42 -11.46 19.80
CA ALA A 253 -8.69 -11.80 21.20
C ALA A 253 -7.60 -12.69 21.81
N LYS A 254 -7.13 -13.71 21.08
CA LYS A 254 -6.03 -14.60 21.51
C LYS A 254 -4.72 -13.85 21.73
N TRP A 255 -4.38 -12.92 20.84
CA TRP A 255 -3.18 -12.08 20.98
C TRP A 255 -3.26 -11.11 22.16
N ILE A 256 -4.43 -10.53 22.43
CA ILE A 256 -4.67 -9.72 23.63
C ILE A 256 -4.45 -10.57 24.89
N ALA A 257 -4.96 -11.81 24.91
CA ALA A 257 -4.78 -12.74 26.02
C ALA A 257 -3.30 -13.18 26.21
N ASP A 258 -2.49 -13.23 25.14
CA ASP A 258 -1.02 -13.46 25.21
C ASP A 258 -0.23 -12.21 25.68
N GLY A 259 -0.90 -11.14 26.08
CA GLY A 259 -0.27 -9.94 26.65
C GLY A 259 0.26 -8.96 25.61
N ARG A 260 -0.29 -8.96 24.38
CA ARG A 260 0.00 -7.96 23.33
C ARG A 260 1.47 -7.88 22.91
N LYS A 261 2.16 -9.02 22.84
CA LYS A 261 3.59 -9.08 22.48
C LYS A 261 3.80 -8.77 20.99
N ALA A 262 4.76 -7.90 20.69
CA ALA A 262 5.15 -7.57 19.32
C ALA A 262 5.90 -8.74 18.65
N ARG A 263 5.43 -9.18 17.49
CA ARG A 263 5.91 -10.34 16.72
C ARG A 263 6.06 -10.01 15.23
N LEU A 264 5.22 -9.13 14.68
CA LEU A 264 5.22 -8.74 13.27
C LEU A 264 6.53 -8.09 12.80
N ASP A 265 7.28 -7.43 13.66
CA ASP A 265 8.55 -6.81 13.25
C ASP A 265 9.65 -7.84 12.98
N LYS A 266 9.49 -9.09 13.46
CA LYS A 266 10.54 -10.13 13.45
C LYS A 266 10.14 -11.41 12.74
N TRP A 267 8.88 -11.60 12.37
CA TRP A 267 8.41 -12.88 11.84
C TRP A 267 9.14 -13.28 10.55
N LEU A 268 9.45 -12.33 9.65
CA LEU A 268 10.21 -12.64 8.45
C LEU A 268 11.64 -13.13 8.78
N SER A 269 12.31 -12.49 9.74
CA SER A 269 13.65 -12.90 10.16
C SER A 269 13.63 -14.27 10.86
N ILE A 270 12.62 -14.54 11.67
CA ILE A 270 12.48 -15.81 12.42
C ILE A 270 12.12 -16.95 11.47
N ILE A 271 11.10 -16.76 10.63
CA ILE A 271 10.56 -17.80 9.75
C ILE A 271 11.42 -17.99 8.52
N TYR A 272 11.77 -16.92 7.82
CA TYR A 272 12.50 -16.99 6.54
C TYR A 272 14.02 -16.83 6.66
N GLY A 273 14.53 -16.47 7.85
CA GLY A 273 15.95 -16.19 8.03
C GLY A 273 16.43 -14.92 7.32
N THR A 274 15.53 -13.97 7.06
CA THR A 274 15.89 -12.67 6.47
C THR A 274 16.70 -11.82 7.47
N PRO A 275 17.46 -10.82 7.00
CA PRO A 275 18.07 -9.82 7.88
C PRO A 275 17.05 -9.22 8.87
N CYS A 276 17.49 -8.96 10.10
CA CYS A 276 16.70 -8.28 11.13
C CYS A 276 16.89 -6.77 11.02
N ASP A 277 16.45 -6.20 9.89
CA ASP A 277 16.55 -4.77 9.59
C ASP A 277 15.16 -4.11 9.47
N HIS A 278 15.17 -2.79 9.31
CA HIS A 278 13.95 -2.00 9.21
C HIS A 278 13.10 -2.36 7.97
N TYR A 279 13.75 -2.69 6.86
CA TYR A 279 13.05 -3.01 5.61
C TYR A 279 12.21 -4.28 5.76
N HIS A 280 12.81 -5.38 6.24
CA HIS A 280 12.11 -6.64 6.42
C HIS A 280 11.03 -6.55 7.51
N ALA A 281 11.28 -5.82 8.60
CA ALA A 281 10.28 -5.58 9.63
C ALA A 281 9.02 -4.90 9.05
N GLU A 282 9.18 -3.80 8.32
CA GLU A 282 8.05 -3.08 7.73
C GLU A 282 7.37 -3.87 6.60
N VAL A 283 8.11 -4.53 5.70
CA VAL A 283 7.52 -5.36 4.65
C VAL A 283 6.66 -6.47 5.24
N GLY A 284 7.20 -7.20 6.22
CA GLY A 284 6.50 -8.30 6.88
C GLY A 284 5.25 -7.82 7.63
N LYS A 285 5.38 -6.74 8.41
CA LYS A 285 4.27 -6.12 9.13
C LYS A 285 3.17 -5.68 8.17
N ARG A 286 3.51 -4.86 7.17
CA ARG A 286 2.53 -4.25 6.26
C ARG A 286 1.83 -5.28 5.37
N TRP A 287 2.51 -6.36 4.96
CA TRP A 287 1.89 -7.38 4.11
C TRP A 287 0.80 -8.16 4.88
N LEU A 288 1.07 -8.61 6.11
CA LEU A 288 0.03 -9.25 6.94
C LEU A 288 -1.09 -8.28 7.32
N THR A 289 -0.76 -7.02 7.65
CA THR A 289 -1.80 -5.99 7.89
C THR A 289 -2.64 -5.71 6.64
N ALA A 290 -2.06 -5.76 5.43
CA ALA A 290 -2.80 -5.58 4.18
C ALA A 290 -3.77 -6.73 3.93
N ALA A 291 -3.39 -7.96 4.26
CA ALA A 291 -4.26 -9.13 4.14
C ALA A 291 -5.44 -9.04 5.13
N ALA A 292 -5.18 -8.66 6.38
CA ALA A 292 -6.23 -8.39 7.37
C ALA A 292 -7.14 -7.24 6.91
N ALA A 293 -6.58 -6.16 6.37
CA ALA A 293 -7.35 -5.03 5.85
C ALA A 293 -8.26 -5.44 4.69
N ARG A 294 -7.81 -6.32 3.78
CA ARG A 294 -8.63 -6.83 2.67
C ARG A 294 -9.79 -7.70 3.16
N ALA A 295 -9.60 -8.48 4.21
CA ALA A 295 -10.67 -9.29 4.81
C ALA A 295 -11.71 -8.43 5.58
N LEU A 296 -11.24 -7.45 6.36
CA LEU A 296 -12.09 -6.58 7.20
C LEU A 296 -12.68 -5.38 6.44
N ARG A 297 -12.07 -5.00 5.33
CA ARG A 297 -12.55 -3.94 4.43
C ARG A 297 -12.38 -4.38 2.97
N PRO A 298 -13.30 -5.22 2.47
CA PRO A 298 -13.28 -5.69 1.09
C PRO A 298 -13.16 -4.52 0.10
N GLY A 299 -12.28 -4.66 -0.90
CA GLY A 299 -12.03 -3.62 -1.91
C GLY A 299 -11.07 -2.49 -1.49
N CYS A 300 -10.49 -2.53 -0.28
CA CYS A 300 -9.47 -1.56 0.11
C CYS A 300 -8.26 -1.60 -0.83
N LYS A 301 -7.49 -0.50 -0.93
CA LYS A 301 -6.31 -0.49 -1.81
C LYS A 301 -5.23 -1.38 -1.20
N ALA A 302 -4.88 -2.48 -1.87
CA ALA A 302 -3.64 -3.22 -1.61
C ALA A 302 -3.04 -3.62 -2.96
N ASP A 303 -2.07 -2.83 -3.43
CA ASP A 303 -1.43 -2.97 -4.74
C ASP A 303 -0.02 -3.59 -4.67
N ASN A 304 0.33 -4.19 -3.53
CA ASN A 304 1.63 -4.79 -3.30
C ASN A 304 1.52 -6.27 -2.92
N MET A 305 2.52 -7.04 -3.28
CA MET A 305 2.66 -8.46 -2.98
C MET A 305 4.05 -8.76 -2.41
N LEU A 306 4.11 -9.64 -1.44
CA LEU A 306 5.35 -10.19 -0.93
C LEU A 306 5.93 -11.16 -1.96
N VAL A 307 7.21 -11.06 -2.30
CA VAL A 307 7.88 -12.01 -3.19
C VAL A 307 9.00 -12.71 -2.43
N ILE A 308 8.85 -14.01 -2.25
CA ILE A 308 9.76 -14.85 -1.48
C ILE A 308 10.74 -15.53 -2.44
N GLN A 309 11.98 -15.05 -2.43
CA GLN A 309 13.09 -15.63 -3.18
C GLN A 309 13.86 -16.61 -2.29
N GLY A 310 14.24 -17.75 -2.82
CA GLY A 310 15.13 -18.68 -2.14
C GLY A 310 15.38 -19.95 -2.95
N ALA A 311 16.31 -20.78 -2.51
CA ALA A 311 16.59 -22.06 -3.17
C ALA A 311 15.32 -22.92 -3.33
N GLN A 312 15.29 -23.73 -4.38
CA GLN A 312 14.22 -24.69 -4.60
C GLN A 312 14.17 -25.69 -3.43
N GLY A 313 12.97 -26.12 -3.05
CA GLY A 313 12.79 -27.05 -1.93
C GLY A 313 12.82 -26.43 -0.53
N LEU A 314 13.00 -25.10 -0.40
CA LEU A 314 12.95 -24.41 0.90
C LEU A 314 11.56 -24.35 1.56
N LEU A 315 10.52 -24.98 1.02
CA LEU A 315 9.14 -24.94 1.57
C LEU A 315 8.46 -23.55 1.53
N LYS A 316 8.83 -22.69 0.58
CA LYS A 316 8.26 -21.33 0.42
C LYS A 316 6.74 -21.34 0.20
N SER A 317 6.26 -22.13 -0.76
CA SER A 317 4.82 -22.28 -1.03
C SER A 317 4.07 -22.87 0.16
N THR A 318 4.68 -23.87 0.81
CA THR A 318 4.16 -24.45 2.06
C THR A 318 4.02 -23.41 3.17
N SER A 319 5.00 -22.51 3.34
CA SER A 319 4.85 -21.44 4.35
C SER A 319 3.74 -20.44 4.03
N ILE A 320 3.46 -20.15 2.76
CA ILE A 320 2.34 -19.27 2.41
C ILE A 320 1.01 -19.99 2.67
N ARG A 321 0.92 -21.28 2.36
CA ARG A 321 -0.26 -22.11 2.65
C ARG A 321 -0.50 -22.23 4.16
N ASP A 322 0.54 -22.51 4.93
CA ASP A 322 0.44 -22.75 6.38
C ASP A 322 0.18 -21.48 7.20
N LEU A 323 0.29 -20.29 6.58
CA LEU A 323 -0.24 -19.05 7.16
C LEU A 323 -1.77 -19.06 7.28
N MET A 324 -2.47 -19.92 6.52
CA MET A 324 -3.91 -20.08 6.56
C MET A 324 -4.33 -21.20 7.54
N PRO A 325 -5.35 -21.00 8.37
CA PRO A 325 -5.92 -22.05 9.22
C PRO A 325 -6.78 -23.05 8.45
N VAL A 326 -7.34 -22.62 7.32
CA VAL A 326 -8.22 -23.40 6.46
C VAL A 326 -7.55 -23.45 5.09
N GLU A 327 -7.30 -24.66 4.59
CA GLU A 327 -6.60 -24.88 3.31
C GLU A 327 -7.31 -24.19 2.15
N ASP A 328 -8.65 -24.16 2.17
CA ASP A 328 -9.45 -23.49 1.15
C ASP A 328 -9.24 -21.96 1.07
N TRP A 329 -8.61 -21.32 2.05
CA TRP A 329 -8.28 -19.89 1.94
C TRP A 329 -7.00 -19.62 1.15
N PHE A 330 -6.28 -20.67 0.74
CA PHE A 330 -5.09 -20.59 -0.08
C PHE A 330 -5.34 -21.15 -1.48
N THR A 331 -4.67 -20.58 -2.48
CA THR A 331 -4.50 -21.21 -3.80
C THR A 331 -3.19 -20.76 -4.42
N ASP A 332 -2.48 -21.68 -5.06
CA ASP A 332 -1.35 -21.46 -5.97
C ASP A 332 -1.74 -21.73 -7.43
N HIS A 333 -2.97 -22.19 -7.65
CA HIS A 333 -3.54 -22.46 -8.95
C HIS A 333 -4.47 -21.33 -9.36
N LEU A 334 -3.99 -20.52 -10.30
CA LEU A 334 -4.78 -19.54 -11.04
C LEU A 334 -4.73 -19.91 -12.52
N GLY A 335 -5.88 -19.79 -13.19
CA GLY A 335 -5.94 -19.75 -14.64
C GLY A 335 -5.29 -18.49 -15.20
N ASP A 336 -5.54 -18.19 -16.47
CA ASP A 336 -5.03 -16.97 -17.08
C ASP A 336 -5.54 -15.73 -16.33
N LEU A 337 -4.63 -14.97 -15.71
CA LEU A 337 -4.93 -13.79 -14.88
C LEU A 337 -5.65 -12.67 -15.62
N GLY A 338 -5.64 -12.68 -16.96
CA GLY A 338 -6.42 -11.77 -17.80
C GLY A 338 -7.87 -12.22 -18.02
N SER A 339 -8.23 -13.44 -17.62
CA SER A 339 -9.53 -14.04 -17.88
C SER A 339 -10.58 -13.71 -16.82
N LYS A 340 -11.86 -13.91 -17.18
CA LYS A 340 -12.98 -13.83 -16.24
C LYS A 340 -12.93 -14.95 -15.20
N ASP A 341 -12.40 -16.11 -15.60
CA ASP A 341 -12.31 -17.31 -14.75
C ASP A 341 -11.33 -17.11 -13.60
N ALA A 342 -10.25 -16.35 -13.80
CA ALA A 342 -9.30 -16.02 -12.73
C ALA A 342 -9.99 -15.26 -11.58
N ALA A 343 -10.92 -14.35 -11.89
CA ALA A 343 -11.66 -13.63 -10.87
C ALA A 343 -12.65 -14.52 -10.11
N MET A 344 -13.25 -15.52 -10.78
CA MET A 344 -14.09 -16.53 -10.13
C MET A 344 -13.29 -17.47 -9.22
N GLN A 345 -12.05 -17.79 -9.59
CA GLN A 345 -11.14 -18.63 -8.79
C GLN A 345 -10.65 -17.95 -7.51
N LEU A 346 -10.77 -16.61 -7.40
CA LEU A 346 -10.47 -15.88 -6.16
C LEU A 346 -11.54 -16.10 -5.08
N GLU A 347 -12.72 -16.59 -5.44
CA GLU A 347 -13.81 -16.80 -4.48
C GLU A 347 -13.43 -17.89 -3.47
N GLY A 348 -13.59 -17.57 -2.18
CA GLY A 348 -13.19 -18.44 -1.08
C GLY A 348 -11.73 -18.29 -0.68
N ARG A 349 -10.91 -17.61 -1.49
CA ARG A 349 -9.46 -17.49 -1.28
C ARG A 349 -9.13 -16.17 -0.61
N TRP A 350 -8.22 -16.22 0.36
CA TRP A 350 -7.72 -15.05 1.08
C TRP A 350 -6.29 -14.70 0.68
N ILE A 351 -5.41 -15.70 0.59
CA ILE A 351 -4.05 -15.53 0.07
C ILE A 351 -3.89 -16.35 -1.20
N ILE A 352 -3.34 -15.70 -2.22
CA ILE A 352 -3.09 -16.32 -3.51
C ILE A 352 -1.59 -16.27 -3.80
N GLU A 353 -1.01 -17.43 -4.04
CA GLU A 353 0.37 -17.54 -4.50
C GLU A 353 0.44 -17.48 -6.02
N ILE A 354 1.38 -16.68 -6.53
CA ILE A 354 1.84 -16.72 -7.91
C ILE A 354 3.17 -17.47 -7.88
N ALA A 355 3.11 -18.78 -8.11
CA ALA A 355 4.28 -19.64 -8.16
C ALA A 355 5.12 -19.34 -9.42
N GLU A 356 6.44 -19.56 -9.31
CA GLU A 356 7.38 -19.43 -10.43
C GLU A 356 7.30 -18.08 -11.16
N LEU A 357 7.28 -16.98 -10.39
CA LEU A 357 7.18 -15.63 -10.96
C LEU A 357 8.34 -15.31 -11.93
N ASP A 358 9.45 -16.03 -11.85
CA ASP A 358 10.63 -15.95 -12.74
C ASP A 358 10.42 -16.60 -14.12
N ALA A 359 9.52 -17.58 -14.22
CA ALA A 359 9.14 -18.20 -15.48
C ALA A 359 8.24 -17.29 -16.35
N LEU A 360 7.57 -16.32 -15.74
CA LEU A 360 6.65 -15.42 -16.44
C LEU A 360 7.37 -14.51 -17.45
N SER A 361 6.75 -14.35 -18.61
CA SER A 361 7.13 -13.39 -19.64
C SER A 361 6.84 -11.95 -19.20
N LYS A 362 7.45 -10.96 -19.87
CA LYS A 362 7.20 -9.54 -19.60
C LYS A 362 5.72 -9.15 -19.74
N LYS A 363 4.99 -9.79 -20.67
CA LYS A 363 3.56 -9.56 -20.86
C LYS A 363 2.76 -10.06 -19.65
N GLU A 364 3.05 -11.28 -19.20
CA GLU A 364 2.38 -11.88 -18.03
C GLU A 364 2.67 -11.11 -16.75
N VAL A 365 3.90 -10.65 -16.54
CA VAL A 365 4.24 -9.78 -15.40
C VAL A 365 3.42 -8.48 -15.43
N SER A 366 3.17 -7.90 -16.60
CA SER A 366 2.27 -6.74 -16.73
C SER A 366 0.83 -7.08 -16.35
N THR A 367 0.33 -8.24 -16.80
CA THR A 367 -0.99 -8.77 -16.41
C THR A 367 -1.07 -8.98 -14.90
N VAL A 368 -0.05 -9.57 -14.26
CA VAL A 368 0.04 -9.73 -12.80
C VAL A 368 -0.03 -8.37 -12.11
N LYS A 369 0.75 -7.37 -12.57
CA LYS A 369 0.73 -6.01 -12.00
C LYS A 369 -0.67 -5.38 -12.05
N ALA A 370 -1.37 -5.54 -13.17
CA ALA A 370 -2.74 -5.06 -13.32
C ALA A 370 -3.69 -5.83 -12.39
N PHE A 371 -3.58 -7.15 -12.38
CA PHE A 371 -4.40 -8.03 -11.55
C PHE A 371 -4.24 -7.69 -10.07
N VAL A 372 -3.01 -7.63 -9.53
CA VAL A 372 -2.75 -7.28 -8.12
C VAL A 372 -3.35 -5.93 -7.72
N THR A 373 -3.38 -4.94 -8.64
CA THR A 373 -3.92 -3.61 -8.33
C THR A 373 -5.44 -3.52 -8.28
N THR A 374 -6.15 -4.49 -8.85
CA THR A 374 -7.60 -4.45 -8.94
C THR A 374 -8.24 -4.43 -7.55
N ARG A 375 -9.25 -3.59 -7.37
CA ARG A 375 -9.99 -3.47 -6.10
C ARG A 375 -11.32 -4.20 -6.13
N ILE A 376 -11.99 -4.18 -7.28
CA ILE A 376 -13.32 -4.71 -7.50
C ILE A 376 -13.28 -5.47 -8.82
N ASP A 377 -13.64 -6.74 -8.81
CA ASP A 377 -13.82 -7.54 -10.03
C ASP A 377 -15.27 -7.42 -10.50
N LYS A 378 -15.48 -7.20 -11.80
CA LYS A 378 -16.82 -7.16 -12.39
C LYS A 378 -17.08 -8.46 -13.10
N ILE A 379 -17.92 -9.32 -12.52
CA ILE A 379 -18.16 -10.68 -13.03
C ILE A 379 -19.63 -10.85 -13.38
N ARG A 380 -19.90 -11.54 -14.49
CA ARG A 380 -21.21 -12.10 -14.78
C ARG A 380 -21.12 -13.61 -14.58
N ARG A 381 -21.69 -14.12 -13.50
CA ARG A 381 -21.68 -15.57 -13.23
C ARG A 381 -22.46 -16.31 -14.32
N PRO A 382 -22.08 -17.55 -14.64
CA PRO A 382 -22.94 -18.44 -15.40
C PRO A 382 -24.35 -18.44 -14.80
N TYR A 383 -25.38 -18.37 -15.65
CA TYR A 383 -26.80 -18.34 -15.25
C TYR A 383 -27.31 -17.07 -14.55
N ASN A 384 -26.42 -16.17 -14.08
CA ASN A 384 -26.85 -14.86 -13.59
C ASN A 384 -27.07 -13.88 -14.75
N GLN A 385 -28.23 -13.20 -14.72
CA GLN A 385 -28.57 -12.19 -15.71
C GLN A 385 -27.83 -10.87 -15.49
N ARG A 386 -27.41 -10.59 -14.25
CA ARG A 386 -26.80 -9.31 -13.85
C ARG A 386 -25.29 -9.46 -13.64
N VAL A 387 -24.57 -8.38 -13.94
CA VAL A 387 -23.15 -8.25 -13.57
C VAL A 387 -23.09 -7.87 -12.09
N GLU A 388 -22.19 -8.52 -11.36
CA GLU A 388 -21.91 -8.26 -9.95
C GLU A 388 -20.55 -7.58 -9.81
N ASP A 389 -20.50 -6.56 -8.97
CA ASP A 389 -19.26 -5.94 -8.51
C ASP A 389 -18.79 -6.68 -7.26
N LEU A 390 -17.62 -7.32 -7.34
CA LEU A 390 -17.05 -8.13 -6.27
C LEU A 390 -15.83 -7.43 -5.67
N PRO A 391 -15.96 -6.76 -4.52
CA PRO A 391 -14.80 -6.19 -3.84
C PRO A 391 -13.83 -7.30 -3.43
N ARG A 392 -12.55 -7.11 -3.75
CA ARG A 392 -11.52 -8.11 -3.44
C ARG A 392 -11.23 -8.15 -1.95
N THR A 393 -11.28 -9.37 -1.43
CA THR A 393 -10.98 -9.74 -0.04
C THR A 393 -9.61 -10.37 0.11
N CYS A 394 -8.91 -10.61 -1.01
CA CYS A 394 -7.67 -11.37 -1.04
C CYS A 394 -6.41 -10.52 -1.24
N LEU A 395 -5.26 -11.12 -0.94
CA LEU A 395 -3.93 -10.56 -1.16
C LEU A 395 -3.03 -11.58 -1.89
N PHE A 396 -2.00 -11.08 -2.56
CA PHE A 396 -1.09 -11.90 -3.35
C PHE A 396 0.28 -12.06 -2.67
N ALA A 397 0.87 -13.24 -2.86
CA ALA A 397 2.26 -13.56 -2.61
C ALA A 397 2.87 -14.17 -3.88
N GLY A 398 4.17 -14.07 -4.05
CA GLY A 398 4.89 -14.71 -5.13
C GLY A 398 6.06 -15.52 -4.61
N THR A 399 6.39 -16.61 -5.28
CA THR A 399 7.59 -17.39 -4.98
C THR A 399 8.47 -17.48 -6.22
N VAL A 400 9.78 -17.37 -6.01
CA VAL A 400 10.79 -17.46 -7.09
C VAL A 400 12.01 -18.22 -6.62
N ASN A 401 12.61 -18.98 -7.54
CA ASN A 401 13.87 -19.67 -7.28
C ASN A 401 15.06 -18.81 -7.69
N ASN A 402 14.94 -18.11 -8.82
CA ASN A 402 16.01 -17.27 -9.34
C ASN A 402 16.14 -15.92 -8.63
N ALA A 403 17.37 -15.40 -8.58
CA ALA A 403 17.67 -14.13 -7.93
C ALA A 403 17.24 -12.91 -8.76
N GLN A 404 17.27 -13.02 -10.08
CA GLN A 404 16.80 -11.99 -10.98
C GLN A 404 15.55 -12.49 -11.70
N TYR A 405 14.47 -11.72 -11.61
CA TYR A 405 13.17 -12.09 -12.18
C TYR A 405 12.33 -10.88 -12.61
N LEU A 406 12.70 -9.68 -12.17
CA LEU A 406 12.02 -8.46 -12.58
C LEU A 406 12.54 -8.03 -13.95
N ARG A 407 11.77 -8.29 -15.01
CA ARG A 407 12.13 -8.00 -16.41
C ARG A 407 11.75 -6.60 -16.90
N ASP A 408 11.13 -5.80 -16.05
CA ASP A 408 10.55 -4.51 -16.42
C ASP A 408 11.06 -3.43 -15.47
N GLU A 409 11.48 -2.30 -16.01
CA GLU A 409 12.06 -1.19 -15.24
C GLU A 409 10.97 -0.39 -14.51
N THR A 410 9.73 -0.41 -15.02
CA THR A 410 8.63 0.40 -14.51
C THR A 410 7.63 -0.42 -13.69
N GLY A 411 7.14 0.14 -12.59
CA GLY A 411 6.04 -0.46 -11.83
C GLY A 411 6.39 -1.64 -10.92
N ASN A 412 7.68 -1.87 -10.66
CA ASN A 412 8.15 -2.90 -9.71
C ASN A 412 7.81 -2.61 -8.24
N ARG A 413 7.35 -1.39 -7.93
CA ARG A 413 6.91 -0.99 -6.59
C ARG A 413 5.90 -1.96 -5.93
N ARG A 414 5.17 -2.72 -6.77
CA ARG A 414 4.15 -3.70 -6.39
C ARG A 414 4.77 -4.99 -5.82
N PHE A 415 6.05 -5.25 -6.05
CA PHE A 415 6.74 -6.43 -5.55
C PHE A 415 7.60 -6.03 -4.35
N TRP A 416 7.37 -6.67 -3.20
CA TRP A 416 8.20 -6.52 -2.01
C TRP A 416 9.10 -7.75 -1.87
N PRO A 417 10.30 -7.72 -2.47
CA PRO A 417 11.18 -8.87 -2.49
C PRO A 417 11.81 -9.13 -1.12
N ILE A 418 11.86 -10.40 -0.73
CA ILE A 418 12.64 -10.88 0.40
C ILE A 418 13.45 -12.11 -0.01
N THR A 419 14.62 -12.30 0.57
CA THR A 419 15.43 -13.51 0.35
C THR A 419 15.36 -14.41 1.58
N ALA A 420 14.64 -15.52 1.44
CA ALA A 420 14.57 -16.59 2.42
C ALA A 420 15.84 -17.44 2.37
N ARG A 421 16.46 -17.63 3.53
CA ARG A 421 17.61 -18.54 3.74
C ARG A 421 17.19 -19.88 4.33
N LYS A 422 16.05 -19.90 5.02
CA LYS A 422 15.42 -21.08 5.63
C LYS A 422 13.92 -20.85 5.68
N VAL A 423 13.14 -21.89 6.03
CA VAL A 423 11.71 -21.75 6.33
C VAL A 423 11.38 -22.61 7.55
N GLU A 424 11.01 -21.96 8.66
CA GLU A 424 10.68 -22.63 9.92
C GLU A 424 9.16 -22.87 10.04
N ILE A 425 8.64 -23.90 9.36
CA ILE A 425 7.20 -24.20 9.33
C ILE A 425 6.62 -24.43 10.74
N GLY A 426 7.33 -25.16 11.61
CA GLY A 426 6.84 -25.43 12.97
C GLY A 426 6.67 -24.16 13.81
N LEU A 427 7.57 -23.17 13.65
CA LEU A 427 7.44 -21.87 14.31
C LEU A 427 6.30 -21.05 13.71
N LEU A 428 6.13 -21.13 12.39
CA LEU A 428 5.06 -20.44 11.67
C LEU A 428 3.69 -20.93 12.14
N GLN A 429 3.46 -22.24 12.14
CA GLN A 429 2.19 -22.84 12.57
C GLN A 429 1.87 -22.52 14.03
N ARG A 430 2.89 -22.53 14.91
CA ARG A 430 2.74 -22.17 16.33
C ARG A 430 2.32 -20.71 16.52
N ASP A 431 2.96 -19.78 15.81
CA ASP A 431 2.78 -18.34 16.02
C ASP A 431 1.73 -17.71 15.09
N ARG A 432 1.22 -18.45 14.09
CA ARG A 432 0.27 -18.01 13.05
C ARG A 432 -0.87 -17.15 13.59
N ASP A 433 -1.65 -17.68 14.54
CA ASP A 433 -2.83 -16.99 15.06
C ASP A 433 -2.44 -15.70 15.82
N LEU A 434 -1.26 -15.69 16.47
CA LEU A 434 -0.75 -14.51 17.18
C LEU A 434 -0.25 -13.44 16.20
N LEU A 435 0.36 -13.84 15.07
CA LEU A 435 0.74 -12.93 13.99
C LEU A 435 -0.49 -12.25 13.39
N TRP A 436 -1.56 -13.02 13.13
CA TRP A 436 -2.82 -12.47 12.65
C TRP A 436 -3.47 -11.53 13.67
N GLY A 437 -3.46 -11.91 14.96
CA GLY A 437 -4.01 -11.07 16.02
C GLY A 437 -3.31 -9.71 16.13
N GLU A 438 -1.98 -9.69 16.05
CA GLU A 438 -1.22 -8.44 15.99
C GLU A 438 -1.50 -7.65 14.70
N ALA A 439 -1.65 -8.33 13.55
CA ALA A 439 -1.95 -7.67 12.28
C ALA A 439 -3.31 -6.94 12.31
N VAL A 440 -4.29 -7.51 13.00
CA VAL A 440 -5.58 -6.87 13.26
C VAL A 440 -5.41 -5.63 14.14
N GLU A 441 -4.65 -5.73 15.24
CA GLU A 441 -4.38 -4.57 16.10
C GLU A 441 -3.70 -3.43 15.31
N VAL A 442 -2.71 -3.73 14.49
CA VAL A 442 -2.03 -2.73 13.63
C VAL A 442 -3.01 -2.12 12.63
N TYR A 443 -3.90 -2.93 12.04
CA TYR A 443 -4.93 -2.42 11.13
C TYR A 443 -5.89 -1.45 11.85
N LEU A 444 -6.38 -1.81 13.03
CA LEU A 444 -7.34 -1.02 13.80
C LEU A 444 -6.72 0.29 14.33
N THR A 445 -5.47 0.23 14.79
CA THR A 445 -4.79 1.36 15.45
C THR A 445 -4.06 2.29 14.46
N GLU A 446 -3.26 1.74 13.54
CA GLU A 446 -2.45 2.55 12.60
C GLU A 446 -3.20 2.88 11.31
N LYS A 447 -4.19 2.06 10.90
CA LYS A 447 -4.94 2.18 9.63
C LYS A 447 -4.03 2.36 8.40
N ARG A 448 -2.81 1.80 8.46
CA ARG A 448 -1.78 1.88 7.44
C ARG A 448 -1.22 0.49 7.15
N TRP A 449 -1.36 0.03 5.90
CA TRP A 449 -0.84 -1.26 5.43
C TRP A 449 -0.02 -1.11 4.14
N TRP A 450 0.43 0.10 3.85
CA TRP A 450 1.42 0.41 2.81
C TRP A 450 2.72 0.88 3.47
N LEU A 451 3.82 0.77 2.73
CA LEU A 451 5.13 1.26 3.16
C LEU A 451 5.14 2.80 3.19
N ASP A 452 5.93 3.38 4.08
CA ASP A 452 6.22 4.81 4.02
C ASP A 452 7.25 5.14 2.92
N LYS A 453 7.42 6.42 2.59
CA LYS A 453 8.33 6.84 1.51
C LYS A 453 9.77 6.37 1.71
N LYS A 454 10.23 6.29 2.97
CA LYS A 454 11.59 5.86 3.30
C LYS A 454 11.75 4.36 3.00
N THR A 455 10.79 3.56 3.43
CA THR A 455 10.80 2.11 3.21
C THR A 455 10.49 1.74 1.77
N GLU A 456 9.68 2.54 1.06
CA GLU A 456 9.50 2.41 -0.40
C GLU A 456 10.82 2.62 -1.16
N ALA A 457 11.69 3.53 -0.72
CA ALA A 457 13.01 3.71 -1.33
C ALA A 457 13.91 2.48 -1.14
N MET A 458 13.91 1.89 0.07
CA MET A 458 14.60 0.62 0.37
C MET A 458 14.02 -0.54 -0.45
N ALA A 459 12.70 -0.62 -0.60
CA ALA A 459 12.05 -1.59 -1.47
C ALA A 459 12.50 -1.42 -2.93
N GLY A 460 12.65 -0.17 -3.38
CA GLY A 460 13.16 0.16 -4.71
C GLY A 460 14.61 -0.29 -4.92
N GLU A 461 15.47 -0.20 -3.91
CA GLU A 461 16.83 -0.76 -3.95
C GLU A 461 16.80 -2.28 -4.11
N ALA A 462 16.05 -2.98 -3.25
CA ALA A 462 15.91 -4.43 -3.32
C ALA A 462 15.28 -4.91 -4.64
N GLN A 463 14.37 -4.13 -5.24
CA GLN A 463 13.82 -4.41 -6.56
C GLN A 463 14.86 -4.25 -7.68
N ARG A 464 15.73 -3.23 -7.61
CA ARG A 464 16.78 -3.01 -8.62
C ARG A 464 17.80 -4.14 -8.64
N GLU A 465 18.19 -4.67 -7.47
CA GLU A 465 19.09 -5.83 -7.36
C GLU A 465 18.57 -7.08 -8.07
N ARG A 466 17.24 -7.19 -8.21
CA ARG A 466 16.54 -8.36 -8.78
C ARG A 466 16.07 -8.12 -10.22
N HIS A 467 16.47 -6.99 -10.80
CA HIS A 467 16.19 -6.67 -12.18
C HIS A 467 17.05 -7.55 -13.10
N ILE A 468 16.42 -8.19 -14.09
CA ILE A 468 17.14 -8.84 -15.18
C ILE A 468 17.55 -7.72 -16.14
N GLY A 469 18.85 -7.43 -16.20
CA GLY A 469 19.42 -6.56 -17.22
C GLY A 469 19.11 -7.09 -18.62
N ASP A 470 18.99 -6.19 -19.57
CA ASP A 470 18.84 -6.53 -20.97
C ASP A 470 20.10 -7.21 -21.51
N VAL A 471 19.97 -8.07 -22.52
CA VAL A 471 21.11 -8.73 -23.19
C VAL A 471 22.06 -7.69 -23.81
N TRP A 472 21.55 -6.48 -24.05
CA TRP A 472 22.32 -5.37 -24.59
C TRP A 472 22.95 -4.48 -23.52
N ASP A 473 22.60 -4.63 -22.24
CA ASP A 473 23.15 -3.78 -21.19
C ASP A 473 24.67 -3.95 -21.10
N GLU A 474 25.18 -5.19 -20.98
CA GLU A 474 26.63 -5.45 -20.94
C GLU A 474 27.35 -4.97 -22.22
N LYS A 475 26.75 -5.19 -23.39
CA LYS A 475 27.32 -4.75 -24.67
C LYS A 475 27.35 -3.23 -24.79
N LEU A 476 26.29 -2.56 -24.34
CA LEU A 476 26.17 -1.11 -24.37
C LEU A 476 27.09 -0.46 -23.34
N ASP A 477 27.22 -1.04 -22.16
CA ASP A 477 28.13 -0.57 -21.12
C ASP A 477 29.59 -0.69 -21.57
N SER A 478 29.99 -1.83 -22.14
CA SER A 478 31.32 -1.97 -22.76
C SER A 478 31.56 -0.94 -23.86
N TYR A 479 30.56 -0.70 -24.71
CA TYR A 479 30.68 0.28 -25.80
C TYR A 479 30.77 1.72 -25.29
N ILE A 480 30.06 2.05 -24.21
CA ILE A 480 30.14 3.35 -23.53
C ILE A 480 31.52 3.53 -22.91
N GLU A 481 32.01 2.53 -22.18
CA GLU A 481 33.34 2.55 -21.54
C GLU A 481 34.45 2.78 -22.57
N ASP A 482 34.40 2.12 -23.73
CA ASP A 482 35.37 2.33 -24.80
C ASP A 482 35.33 3.76 -25.33
N LYS A 483 34.13 4.34 -25.49
CA LYS A 483 33.96 5.74 -25.91
C LYS A 483 34.42 6.73 -24.85
N GLU A 484 34.28 6.39 -23.57
CA GLU A 484 34.80 7.19 -22.45
C GLU A 484 36.32 7.14 -22.37
N ARG A 485 36.94 5.98 -22.64
CA ARG A 485 38.39 5.85 -22.74
C ARG A 485 38.94 6.69 -23.91
N GLU A 486 38.28 6.66 -25.07
CA GLU A 486 38.63 7.52 -26.21
C GLU A 486 38.56 9.01 -25.83
N ALA A 487 37.49 9.44 -25.15
CA ALA A 487 37.34 10.82 -24.69
C ALA A 487 38.40 11.22 -23.65
N THR A 488 38.75 10.32 -22.72
CA THR A 488 39.78 10.55 -21.69
C THR A 488 41.18 10.66 -22.30
N ALA A 489 41.49 9.85 -23.32
CA ALA A 489 42.74 9.96 -24.08
C ALA A 489 42.84 11.29 -24.85
N ALA A 490 41.72 11.82 -25.34
CA ALA A 490 41.68 13.16 -25.95
C ALA A 490 41.94 14.29 -24.92
N ALA A 491 41.55 14.09 -23.65
CA ALA A 491 41.70 15.09 -22.58
C ALA A 491 43.18 15.41 -22.26
N THR A 492 44.06 14.41 -22.22
CA THR A 492 45.51 14.62 -21.99
C THR A 492 46.17 15.41 -23.13
N THR A 493 45.71 15.18 -24.37
CA THR A 493 46.16 15.94 -25.55
C THR A 493 45.69 17.40 -25.49
N ILE A 494 44.50 17.65 -24.96
CA ILE A 494 43.94 18.99 -24.76
C ILE A 494 44.77 19.78 -23.74
N GLU A 495 45.12 19.17 -22.61
CA GLU A 495 45.95 19.83 -21.59
C GLU A 495 47.31 20.26 -22.16
N TRP A 496 47.92 19.41 -22.99
CA TRP A 496 49.18 19.74 -23.67
C TRP A 496 49.01 20.91 -24.66
N GLN A 497 47.94 20.91 -25.45
CA GLN A 497 47.66 22.01 -26.39
C GLN A 497 47.34 23.34 -25.68
N GLU A 498 46.67 23.30 -24.54
CA GLU A 498 46.44 24.50 -23.72
C GLU A 498 47.74 25.11 -23.22
N LYS A 499 48.67 24.28 -22.72
CA LYS A 499 50.01 24.72 -22.32
C LYS A 499 50.78 25.33 -23.50
N LEU A 500 50.69 24.71 -24.68
CA LEU A 500 51.32 25.21 -25.90
C LEU A 500 50.76 26.57 -26.33
N ILE A 501 49.43 26.77 -26.28
CA ILE A 501 48.80 28.07 -26.59
C ILE A 501 49.24 29.15 -25.60
N VAL A 502 49.34 28.83 -24.31
CA VAL A 502 49.83 29.76 -23.29
C VAL A 502 51.29 30.16 -23.57
N GLN A 503 52.14 29.19 -23.91
CA GLN A 503 53.52 29.46 -24.30
C GLN A 503 53.61 30.37 -25.54
N LYS A 504 52.84 30.05 -26.60
CA LYS A 504 52.80 30.86 -27.83
C LYS A 504 52.29 32.28 -27.60
N LYS A 505 51.30 32.46 -26.71
CA LYS A 505 50.83 33.79 -26.28
C LYS A 505 51.91 34.57 -25.52
N ALA A 506 52.73 33.89 -24.72
CA ALA A 506 53.87 34.52 -24.03
C ALA A 506 54.98 34.93 -25.02
N GLU A 507 55.30 34.07 -26.00
CA GLU A 507 56.23 34.37 -27.09
C GLU A 507 55.78 35.61 -27.89
N ARG A 508 54.47 35.72 -28.19
CA ARG A 508 53.86 36.91 -28.83
C ARG A 508 54.11 38.19 -28.02
N ALA A 509 53.97 38.11 -26.70
CA ALA A 509 54.11 39.28 -25.83
C ALA A 509 55.55 39.79 -25.75
N ALA A 510 56.54 38.91 -25.99
CA ALA A 510 57.96 39.24 -25.93
C ALA A 510 58.51 39.87 -27.22
N ASP A 511 57.98 39.54 -28.41
CA ASP A 511 58.59 39.92 -29.69
C ASP A 511 57.62 40.68 -30.63
N LYS A 512 57.71 42.02 -30.63
CA LYS A 512 56.78 42.91 -31.37
C LYS A 512 56.92 42.85 -32.91
N LYS A 513 57.97 42.23 -33.45
CA LYS A 513 58.25 42.20 -34.90
C LYS A 513 57.62 41.01 -35.64
N LEU A 514 57.13 39.98 -34.94
CA LEU A 514 56.64 38.72 -35.51
C LEU A 514 55.13 38.47 -35.25
N ASN A 515 54.31 39.53 -35.17
CA ASN A 515 52.95 39.40 -34.65
C ASN A 515 51.96 38.69 -35.60
N SER A 516 52.02 38.90 -36.92
CA SER A 516 51.00 38.38 -37.83
C SER A 516 51.05 36.86 -38.04
N ALA A 517 52.26 36.27 -38.09
CA ALA A 517 52.43 34.83 -38.25
C ALA A 517 52.05 34.06 -36.98
N LEU A 518 52.46 34.56 -35.80
CA LEU A 518 52.12 33.96 -34.52
C LEU A 518 50.62 34.07 -34.20
N ASP A 519 49.97 35.15 -34.63
CA ASP A 519 48.52 35.33 -34.48
C ASP A 519 47.72 34.29 -35.28
N LEU A 520 48.17 33.97 -36.50
CA LEU A 520 47.56 32.91 -37.30
C LEU A 520 47.78 31.53 -36.66
N GLU A 521 48.97 31.27 -36.12
CA GLU A 521 49.30 30.02 -35.43
C GLU A 521 48.47 29.82 -34.16
N ILE A 522 48.34 30.86 -33.31
CA ILE A 522 47.49 30.85 -32.12
C ILE A 522 46.03 30.62 -32.52
N THR A 523 45.53 31.31 -33.55
CA THR A 523 44.15 31.15 -34.03
C THR A 523 43.88 29.73 -34.52
N ASN A 524 44.83 29.12 -35.25
CA ASN A 524 44.73 27.74 -35.69
C ASN A 524 44.74 26.75 -34.51
N LEU A 525 45.62 26.98 -33.53
CA LEU A 525 45.69 26.18 -32.31
C LEU A 525 44.42 26.31 -31.46
N GLU A 526 43.87 27.50 -31.31
CA GLU A 526 42.60 27.75 -30.59
C GLU A 526 41.41 27.12 -31.33
N THR A 527 41.40 27.17 -32.66
CA THR A 527 40.37 26.50 -33.47
C THR A 527 40.47 24.98 -33.35
N ALA A 528 41.69 24.43 -33.37
CA ALA A 528 41.94 23.01 -33.15
C ALA A 528 41.57 22.58 -31.72
N LEU A 529 41.89 23.39 -30.71
CA LEU A 529 41.52 23.16 -29.31
C LEU A 529 40.00 23.15 -29.14
N LYS A 530 39.30 24.10 -29.76
CA LYS A 530 37.83 24.16 -29.76
C LYS A 530 37.22 22.92 -30.42
N ALA A 531 37.81 22.44 -31.51
CA ALA A 531 37.40 21.19 -32.16
C ALA A 531 37.63 19.97 -31.25
N LYS A 532 38.75 19.91 -30.53
CA LYS A 532 39.05 18.80 -29.61
C LYS A 532 38.22 18.82 -28.32
N ARG A 533 37.96 19.99 -27.72
CA ARG A 533 37.04 20.11 -26.57
C ARG A 533 35.63 19.64 -26.93
N ALA A 534 35.19 19.88 -28.17
CA ALA A 534 33.94 19.31 -28.66
C ALA A 534 33.99 17.77 -28.79
N ALA A 535 35.16 17.14 -28.89
CA ALA A 535 35.32 15.69 -28.93
C ALA A 535 35.40 15.03 -27.54
N LEU A 536 35.44 15.83 -26.45
CA LEU A 536 35.45 15.32 -25.08
C LEU A 536 34.07 14.81 -24.65
N GLU A 537 33.00 15.27 -25.29
CA GLU A 537 31.66 14.77 -25.06
C GLU A 537 31.56 13.33 -25.57
N VAL A 538 31.07 12.42 -24.72
CA VAL A 538 30.80 11.04 -25.13
C VAL A 538 29.57 11.05 -26.04
N ARG A 539 29.78 10.73 -27.32
CA ARG A 539 28.74 10.75 -28.35
C ARG A 539 28.44 9.34 -28.83
N ILE A 540 27.18 8.95 -28.70
CA ILE A 540 26.72 7.63 -29.10
C ILE A 540 25.64 7.76 -30.18
N SER A 541 25.85 7.02 -31.27
CA SER A 541 24.82 6.79 -32.28
C SER A 541 24.20 5.42 -32.06
N VAL A 542 22.86 5.37 -31.95
CA VAL A 542 22.12 4.10 -31.82
C VAL A 542 22.42 3.18 -33.00
N SER A 543 22.47 3.72 -34.22
CA SER A 543 22.78 2.92 -35.41
C SER A 543 24.22 2.39 -35.41
N ALA A 544 25.18 3.14 -34.87
CA ALA A 544 26.58 2.71 -34.81
C ALA A 544 26.78 1.64 -33.74
N PHE A 545 26.11 1.78 -32.59
CA PHE A 545 26.11 0.75 -31.56
C PHE A 545 25.49 -0.56 -32.07
N LEU A 546 24.32 -0.48 -32.73
CA LEU A 546 23.66 -1.66 -33.28
C LEU A 546 24.52 -2.36 -34.36
N ALA A 547 25.22 -1.58 -35.20
CA ALA A 547 26.19 -2.12 -36.13
C ALA A 547 27.40 -2.76 -35.43
N HIS A 548 27.89 -2.15 -34.34
CA HIS A 548 29.02 -2.68 -33.55
C HIS A 548 28.73 -4.05 -32.94
N ILE A 549 27.48 -4.31 -32.53
CA ILE A 549 27.06 -5.60 -32.01
C ILE A 549 26.63 -6.61 -33.10
N GLY A 550 26.90 -6.31 -34.38
CA GLY A 550 26.66 -7.21 -35.51
C GLY A 550 25.23 -7.23 -36.04
N ILE A 551 24.40 -6.24 -35.71
CA ILE A 551 23.03 -6.13 -36.22
C ILE A 551 23.04 -5.19 -37.44
N GLU A 552 23.03 -5.77 -38.65
CA GLU A 552 23.00 -4.99 -39.89
C GLU A 552 21.75 -4.10 -39.97
N THR A 553 21.97 -2.81 -40.28
CA THR A 553 20.96 -1.75 -40.32
C THR A 553 20.04 -1.80 -41.55
N LYS A 554 20.25 -2.77 -42.46
CA LYS A 554 19.37 -3.00 -43.63
C LYS A 554 18.11 -3.74 -43.19
N GLY A 555 17.26 -3.04 -42.44
CA GLY A 555 15.96 -3.53 -41.97
C GLY A 555 15.87 -3.69 -40.45
N GLN A 556 16.24 -2.68 -39.67
CA GLN A 556 15.90 -2.69 -38.25
C GLN A 556 14.40 -2.49 -38.05
N THR A 557 13.78 -3.39 -37.29
CA THR A 557 12.50 -3.10 -36.67
C THR A 557 12.69 -1.89 -35.75
N GLN A 558 11.95 -0.81 -35.99
CA GLN A 558 11.93 0.44 -35.19
C GLN A 558 12.00 0.22 -33.66
N ARG A 559 11.53 -0.95 -33.21
CA ARG A 559 11.56 -1.46 -31.84
C ARG A 559 12.96 -1.52 -31.22
N ASP A 560 13.96 -1.98 -31.96
CA ASP A 560 15.33 -2.19 -31.46
C ASP A 560 16.04 -0.84 -31.24
N ALA A 561 15.89 0.07 -32.20
CA ALA A 561 16.40 1.44 -32.07
C ALA A 561 15.75 2.19 -30.90
N ASN A 562 14.43 2.04 -30.72
CA ASN A 562 13.71 2.64 -29.59
C ASN A 562 14.16 2.07 -28.24
N ARG A 563 14.57 0.80 -28.19
CA ARG A 563 15.05 0.12 -26.98
C ARG A 563 16.42 0.66 -26.53
N VAL A 564 17.40 0.74 -27.44
CA VAL A 564 18.72 1.34 -27.15
C VAL A 564 18.59 2.82 -26.77
N ALA A 565 17.70 3.56 -27.44
CA ALA A 565 17.41 4.95 -27.13
C ALA A 565 16.94 5.13 -25.67
N GLY A 566 16.07 4.25 -25.18
CA GLY A 566 15.66 4.21 -23.77
C GLY A 566 16.83 3.96 -22.83
N MET A 567 17.64 2.93 -23.11
CA MET A 567 18.80 2.55 -22.31
C MET A 567 19.84 3.67 -22.16
N LEU A 568 20.13 4.39 -23.26
CA LEU A 568 21.05 5.54 -23.24
C LEU A 568 20.50 6.69 -22.38
N THR A 569 19.19 6.95 -22.47
CA THR A 569 18.55 7.99 -21.67
C THR A 569 18.63 7.68 -20.18
N HIS A 570 18.43 6.42 -19.78
CA HIS A 570 18.58 5.98 -18.39
C HIS A 570 20.01 6.11 -17.85
N ARG A 571 21.01 5.97 -18.73
CA ARG A 571 22.44 6.17 -18.42
C ARG A 571 22.88 7.64 -18.47
N GLY A 572 21.93 8.58 -18.49
CA GLY A 572 22.19 10.01 -18.43
C GLY A 572 22.59 10.67 -19.75
N PHE A 573 22.46 9.96 -20.89
CA PHE A 573 22.69 10.57 -22.20
C PHE A 573 21.48 11.38 -22.65
N THR A 574 21.72 12.53 -23.27
CA THR A 574 20.68 13.39 -23.84
C THR A 574 20.77 13.45 -25.36
N LEU A 575 19.64 13.33 -26.06
CA LEU A 575 19.62 13.42 -27.52
C LEU A 575 19.85 14.88 -27.96
N ARG A 576 20.95 15.15 -28.66
CA ARG A 576 21.29 16.47 -29.21
C ARG A 576 21.49 16.40 -30.71
N GLN A 577 21.14 17.49 -31.38
CA GLN A 577 21.42 17.68 -32.80
C GLN A 577 22.74 18.43 -32.94
N ILE A 578 23.75 17.77 -33.50
CA ILE A 578 25.12 18.28 -33.64
C ILE A 578 25.50 18.38 -35.12
N ARG A 579 26.50 19.21 -35.44
CA ARG A 579 27.08 19.30 -36.78
C ARG A 579 28.33 18.43 -36.85
N GLU A 580 28.31 17.42 -37.73
CA GLU A 580 29.47 16.57 -38.04
C GLU A 580 29.71 16.63 -39.56
N GLY A 581 30.90 17.02 -40.02
CA GLY A 581 31.24 17.04 -41.45
C GLY A 581 30.43 18.00 -42.34
N GLY A 582 29.66 18.93 -41.76
CA GLY A 582 28.75 19.83 -42.48
C GLY A 582 27.27 19.45 -42.37
N ASP A 583 26.99 18.19 -42.03
CA ASP A 583 25.64 17.66 -41.88
C ASP A 583 25.12 17.73 -40.45
N ARG A 584 23.79 17.86 -40.32
CA ARG A 584 23.09 17.87 -39.03
C ARG A 584 22.69 16.46 -38.64
N VAL A 585 23.33 15.91 -37.61
CA VAL A 585 23.11 14.53 -37.14
C VAL A 585 22.63 14.52 -35.69
N ARG A 586 21.77 13.55 -35.33
CA ARG A 586 21.30 13.35 -33.95
C ARG A 586 22.18 12.33 -33.23
N ARG A 587 22.72 12.70 -32.06
CA ARG A 587 23.53 11.82 -31.19
C ARG A 587 23.05 11.88 -29.76
N TYR A 588 23.20 10.77 -29.03
CA TYR A 588 23.08 10.74 -27.58
C TYR A 588 24.39 11.24 -27.00
N VAL A 589 24.34 12.27 -26.17
CA VAL A 589 25.51 12.98 -25.64
C VAL A 589 25.50 12.97 -24.11
N ARG A 590 26.62 12.57 -23.52
CA ARG A 590 26.92 12.68 -22.08
C ARG A 590 28.19 13.52 -21.93
N ALA A 591 28.07 14.58 -21.13
CA ALA A 591 29.14 15.55 -20.90
C ALA A 591 30.15 15.03 -19.88
#